data_AF-A0A3Q2E473-F1
#
_entry.id   AF-A0A3Q2E473-F1
#
_cell.length_a   1.000
_cell.length_b   1.000
_cell.length_c   1.000
_cell.angle_alpha   90.00
_cell.angle_beta   90.00
_cell.angle_gamma   90.00
#
_symmetry.space_group_name_H-M   'P 1'
#
loop_
_entity.id
_entity.type
_entity.pdbx_description
1 polymer ?
#
loop_
_entity_poly.entity_id
_entity_poly.type
_entity_poly.pdbx_seq_one_letter_code
_entity_poly.pdbx_strand_id
1 'polypeptide(L)'
;MDLVQRSASCPSGWSEYNGNCYHYVSMPLDWASAERHCMSMGGHLASVHNLREYHQIQHVIRTASYRSEHTWIGGTDAQKKNVWFWSDGSRFHYTNWSEYN
;
A
#
# COMPACT_ATOMS: atom_id res chain seq x y z
N MET A 1 -30.75 3.74 -20.10
CA MET A 1 -30.51 4.37 -18.79
C MET A 1 -30.03 3.26 -17.90
N ASP A 2 -28.80 3.38 -17.39
CA ASP A 2 -28.28 2.77 -16.15
C ASP A 2 -26.78 3.06 -16.11
N LEU A 3 -26.45 4.34 -15.93
CA LEU A 3 -25.14 4.73 -15.44
C LEU A 3 -25.11 4.30 -13.98
N VAL A 4 -24.59 3.11 -13.70
CA VAL A 4 -24.24 2.76 -12.33
C VAL A 4 -23.08 3.65 -11.94
N GLN A 5 -23.42 4.82 -11.40
CA GLN A 5 -22.56 5.62 -10.56
C GLN A 5 -22.19 4.75 -9.36
N ARG A 6 -21.20 3.86 -9.53
CA ARG A 6 -20.54 3.21 -8.39
C ARG A 6 -19.77 4.34 -7.70
N SER A 7 -20.45 5.07 -6.82
CA SER A 7 -19.78 5.70 -5.70
C SER A 7 -19.25 4.58 -4.81
N ALA A 8 -18.16 3.93 -5.24
CA ALA A 8 -17.49 2.91 -4.45
C ALA A 8 -16.67 3.63 -3.38
N SER A 9 -17.35 4.13 -2.36
CA SER A 9 -16.69 4.48 -1.12
C SER A 9 -15.95 3.23 -0.63
N CYS A 10 -14.70 3.40 -0.17
CA CYS A 10 -13.94 2.31 0.40
C CYS A 10 -14.72 1.62 1.54
N PRO A 11 -14.46 0.32 1.80
CA PRO A 11 -15.08 -0.37 2.93
C PRO A 11 -14.85 0.37 4.25
N SER A 12 -15.72 0.17 5.23
CA SER A 12 -15.56 0.81 6.55
C SER A 12 -14.17 0.53 7.13
N GLY A 13 -13.50 1.59 7.60
CA GLY A 13 -12.14 1.51 8.14
C GLY A 13 -11.02 1.62 7.10
N TRP A 14 -11.35 1.79 5.81
CA TRP A 14 -10.38 2.03 4.74
C TRP A 14 -10.41 3.50 4.32
N SER A 15 -9.24 4.04 3.98
CA SER A 15 -9.09 5.40 3.47
C SER A 15 -9.01 5.39 1.95
N GLU A 16 -9.85 6.19 1.30
CA GLU A 16 -9.85 6.35 -0.15
C GLU A 16 -8.77 7.35 -0.59
N TYR A 17 -8.09 7.03 -1.70
CA TYR A 17 -7.30 7.99 -2.44
C TYR A 17 -7.14 7.57 -3.90
N ASN A 18 -7.57 8.45 -4.81
CA ASN A 18 -7.45 8.29 -6.26
C ASN A 18 -8.03 6.96 -6.79
N GLY A 19 -9.16 6.53 -6.21
CA GLY A 19 -9.85 5.29 -6.57
C GLY A 19 -9.31 4.02 -5.91
N ASN A 20 -8.26 4.13 -5.08
CA ASN A 20 -7.71 3.02 -4.29
C ASN A 20 -8.13 3.14 -2.82
N CYS A 21 -8.15 2.00 -2.13
CA CYS A 21 -8.47 1.92 -0.71
C CYS A 21 -7.26 1.42 0.08
N TYR A 22 -6.91 2.13 1.15
CA TYR A 22 -5.77 1.81 2.00
C TYR A 22 -6.21 1.52 3.43
N HIS A 23 -5.61 0.49 4.04
CA HIS A 23 -5.86 0.12 5.43
C HIS A 23 -4.53 -0.22 6.12
N TYR A 24 -4.33 0.29 7.32
CA TYR A 24 -3.15 -0.01 8.12
C TYR A 24 -3.38 -1.28 8.94
N VAL A 25 -2.48 -2.25 8.82
CA VAL A 25 -2.47 -3.47 9.62
C VAL A 25 -1.32 -3.38 10.61
N SER A 26 -1.63 -3.32 11.91
CA SER A 26 -0.64 -3.15 13.00
C SER A 26 0.04 -4.45 13.44
N MET A 27 -0.28 -5.58 12.79
CA MET A 27 0.27 -6.88 13.17
C MET A 27 1.73 -7.01 12.72
N PRO A 28 2.68 -7.29 13.63
CA PRO A 28 4.09 -7.43 13.28
C PRO A 28 4.32 -8.74 12.52
N LEU A 29 4.59 -8.63 11.22
CA LEU A 29 4.83 -9.74 10.32
C LEU A 29 6.12 -9.54 9.51
N ASP A 30 6.71 -10.64 9.05
CA ASP A 30 7.65 -10.58 7.93
C ASP A 30 6.93 -10.16 6.63
N TRP A 31 7.68 -9.70 5.65
CA TRP A 31 7.12 -9.17 4.40
C TRP A 31 6.21 -10.16 3.67
N ALA A 32 6.60 -11.44 3.58
CA ALA A 32 5.84 -12.45 2.84
C ALA A 32 4.55 -12.83 3.56
N SER A 33 4.57 -12.86 4.89
CA SER A 33 3.38 -13.05 5.72
C SER A 33 2.45 -11.84 5.66
N ALA A 34 3.00 -10.61 5.60
CA ALA A 34 2.21 -9.38 5.47
C ALA A 34 1.48 -9.32 4.12
N GLU A 35 2.16 -9.64 3.01
CA GLU A 35 1.53 -9.74 1.69
C GLU A 35 0.39 -10.76 1.67
N ARG A 36 0.62 -11.97 2.20
CA ARG A 36 -0.45 -12.99 2.29
C ARG A 36 -1.65 -12.53 3.11
N HIS A 37 -1.42 -11.75 4.17
CA HIS A 37 -2.50 -11.18 4.97
C HIS A 37 -3.28 -10.11 4.19
N CYS A 38 -2.61 -9.21 3.46
CA CYS A 38 -3.29 -8.24 2.61
C CYS A 38 -4.10 -8.93 1.48
N MET A 39 -3.57 -10.02 0.91
CA MET A 39 -4.29 -10.85 -0.06
C MET A 39 -5.56 -11.48 0.51
N SER A 40 -5.54 -11.95 1.76
CA SER A 40 -6.74 -12.50 2.40
C SER A 40 -7.81 -11.43 2.70
N MET A 41 -7.41 -10.16 2.76
CA MET A 41 -8.31 -9.00 2.85
C MET A 41 -8.83 -8.51 1.49
N GLY A 42 -8.46 -9.19 0.39
CA GLY A 42 -8.85 -8.82 -0.97
C GLY A 42 -8.02 -7.70 -1.59
N GLY A 43 -6.82 -7.43 -1.07
CA GLY A 43 -5.88 -6.45 -1.59
C GLY A 43 -4.45 -6.97 -1.67
N HIS A 44 -3.47 -6.07 -1.64
CA HIS A 44 -2.03 -6.37 -1.63
C HIS A 44 -1.34 -5.40 -0.67
N LEU A 45 -0.08 -5.64 -0.30
CA LEU A 45 0.73 -4.58 0.30
C LEU A 45 0.75 -3.38 -0.65
N ALA A 46 0.64 -2.18 -0.09
CA ALA A 46 0.47 -0.96 -0.88
C ALA A 46 1.64 -0.73 -1.86
N SER A 47 1.30 -0.35 -3.09
CA SER A 47 2.21 0.23 -4.05
C SER A 47 2.26 1.76 -3.88
N VAL A 48 3.31 2.37 -4.42
CA VAL A 48 3.48 3.83 -4.42
C VAL A 48 3.90 4.29 -5.81
N HIS A 49 3.15 5.22 -6.38
CA HIS A 49 3.32 5.68 -7.76
C HIS A 49 3.68 7.15 -7.87
N ASN A 50 3.56 7.92 -6.79
CA ASN A 50 3.98 9.32 -6.74
C ASN A 50 4.10 9.82 -5.30
N LEU A 51 4.64 11.03 -5.15
CA LEU A 51 4.84 11.66 -3.84
C LEU A 51 3.54 11.94 -3.09
N ARG A 52 2.43 12.22 -3.79
CA ARG A 52 1.14 12.50 -3.12
C ARG A 52 0.56 11.22 -2.52
N GLU A 53 0.63 10.11 -3.25
CA GLU A 53 0.25 8.79 -2.75
C GLU A 53 1.11 8.36 -1.56
N TYR A 54 2.42 8.59 -1.63
CA TYR A 54 3.33 8.37 -0.49
C TYR A 54 2.86 9.12 0.77
N HIS A 55 2.56 10.42 0.65
CA HIS A 55 2.07 11.20 1.78
C HIS A 55 0.71 10.75 2.29
N GLN A 56 -0.17 10.27 1.40
CA GLN A 56 -1.45 9.72 1.80
C GLN A 56 -1.27 8.43 2.60
N ILE A 57 -0.42 7.50 2.16
CA ILE A 57 -0.12 6.26 2.89
C ILE A 57 0.47 6.57 4.26
N GLN A 58 1.42 7.53 4.33
CA GLN A 58 1.97 8.02 5.60
C GLN A 58 0.88 8.60 6.52
N HIS A 59 -0.10 9.32 5.96
CA HIS A 59 -1.23 9.83 6.71
C HIS A 59 -2.10 8.70 7.28
N VAL A 60 -2.38 7.65 6.50
CA VAL A 60 -3.15 6.47 6.95
C VAL A 60 -2.45 5.78 8.12
N ILE A 61 -1.13 5.55 8.01
CA ILE A 61 -0.32 4.93 9.07
C ILE A 61 -0.37 5.78 10.34
N ARG A 62 -0.13 7.09 10.23
CA ARG A 62 -0.08 8.00 11.38
C ARG A 62 -1.43 8.11 12.09
N THR A 63 -2.52 8.18 11.33
CA THR A 63 -3.88 8.30 11.88
C THR A 63 -4.31 7.00 12.57
N ALA A 64 -3.93 5.84 12.04
CA ALA A 64 -4.33 4.54 12.60
C ALA A 64 -3.45 4.09 13.80
N SER A 65 -2.14 4.33 13.74
CA SER A 65 -1.20 3.88 14.78
C SER A 65 -0.94 4.92 15.87
N TYR A 66 -1.35 6.18 15.67
CA TYR A 66 -0.94 7.34 16.47
C TYR A 66 0.58 7.56 16.53
N ARG A 67 1.35 6.89 15.64
CA ARG A 67 2.82 6.90 15.57
C ARG A 67 3.28 6.89 14.11
N SER A 68 4.58 7.02 13.87
CA SER A 68 5.19 6.80 12.55
C SER A 68 5.93 5.47 12.55
N GLU A 69 5.18 4.36 12.47
CA GLU A 69 5.77 3.03 12.53
C GLU A 69 6.39 2.61 11.20
N HIS A 70 7.52 1.90 11.26
CA HIS A 70 8.08 1.24 10.09
C HIS A 70 7.08 0.21 9.57
N THR A 71 6.58 0.43 8.36
CA THR A 71 5.47 -0.33 7.78
C THR A 71 5.89 -0.92 6.46
N TRP A 72 5.58 -2.20 6.24
CA TRP A 72 5.83 -2.85 4.95
C TRP A 72 4.99 -2.25 3.83
N ILE A 73 5.58 -2.18 2.64
CA ILE A 73 4.91 -1.88 1.36
C ILE A 73 5.26 -2.98 0.35
N GLY A 74 4.57 -3.03 -0.79
CA GLY A 74 4.61 -4.16 -1.71
C GLY A 74 5.88 -4.29 -2.55
N GLY A 75 6.89 -3.44 -2.32
CA GLY A 75 8.11 -3.41 -3.11
C GLY A 75 8.97 -4.64 -2.81
N THR A 76 9.37 -5.38 -3.84
CA THR A 76 10.21 -6.58 -3.69
C THR A 76 11.11 -6.82 -4.90
N ASP A 77 12.30 -7.36 -4.68
CA ASP A 77 13.22 -7.85 -5.70
C ASP A 77 13.44 -9.38 -5.64
N ALA A 78 12.58 -10.09 -4.89
CA ALA A 78 12.73 -11.52 -4.64
C ALA A 78 12.72 -12.38 -5.93
N GLN A 79 12.01 -11.93 -6.98
CA GLN A 79 11.97 -12.64 -8.27
C GLN A 79 13.29 -12.50 -9.04
N LYS A 80 13.95 -11.35 -8.92
CA LYS A 80 15.20 -11.05 -9.60
C LYS A 80 15.94 -9.96 -8.84
N LYS A 81 17.04 -10.34 -8.20
CA LYS A 81 17.90 -9.43 -7.43
C LYS A 81 18.18 -8.12 -8.19
N ASN A 82 18.07 -7.00 -7.51
CA ASN A 82 18.24 -5.63 -8.04
C ASN A 82 17.19 -5.19 -9.08
N VAL A 83 16.12 -5.96 -9.29
CA VAL A 83 14.99 -5.57 -10.13
C VAL A 83 13.75 -5.55 -9.26
N TRP A 84 13.27 -4.34 -8.96
CA TRP A 84 12.14 -4.11 -8.06
C TRP A 84 10.80 -4.16 -8.79
N PHE A 85 9.82 -4.76 -8.13
CA PHE A 85 8.43 -4.86 -8.56
C PHE A 85 7.50 -4.55 -7.38
N TRP A 86 6.28 -4.13 -7.69
CA TRP A 86 5.18 -4.11 -6.71
C TRP A 86 4.45 -5.46 -6.73
N SER A 87 4.12 -6.00 -5.56
CA SER A 87 3.43 -7.29 -5.42
C SER A 87 2.02 -7.32 -6.04
N ASP A 88 1.38 -6.15 -6.15
CA ASP A 88 0.08 -5.96 -6.80
C ASP A 88 0.15 -5.98 -8.35
N GLY A 89 1.35 -6.12 -8.93
CA GLY A 89 1.58 -6.15 -10.38
C GLY A 89 1.54 -4.77 -11.05
N SER A 90 1.38 -3.69 -10.28
CA SER A 90 1.42 -2.32 -10.80
C SER A 90 2.82 -1.93 -11.28
N ARG A 91 2.90 -0.87 -12.09
CA ARG A 91 4.17 -0.41 -12.67
C ARG A 91 5.09 0.15 -11.58
N PHE A 92 6.30 -0.41 -11.47
CA PHE A 92 7.35 0.13 -10.60
C PHE A 92 8.07 1.31 -11.28
N HIS A 93 7.57 2.53 -11.10
CA HIS A 93 8.06 3.74 -11.78
C HIS A 93 8.33 4.92 -10.84
N TYR A 94 8.10 4.73 -9.54
CA TYR A 94 8.36 5.72 -8.52
C TYR A 94 9.20 5.08 -7.42
N THR A 95 10.20 5.82 -6.96
CA THR A 95 11.08 5.41 -5.87
C THR A 95 11.30 6.59 -4.95
N ASN A 96 11.29 6.33 -3.65
CA ASN A 96 11.63 7.30 -2.61
C ASN A 96 12.49 6.59 -1.56
N TRP A 97 13.65 6.10 -2.01
CA TRP A 97 14.56 5.36 -1.15
C TRP A 97 15.11 6.28 -0.07
N SER A 98 15.13 5.81 1.17
CA SER A 98 15.83 6.52 2.24
C SER A 98 17.31 6.63 1.87
N GLU A 99 17.85 7.84 1.94
CA GLU A 99 19.28 8.04 1.87
C GLU A 99 19.90 7.50 3.17
N TYR A 100 20.48 6.31 3.10
CA TYR A 100 21.46 5.87 4.09
C TYR A 100 22.85 6.22 3.55
N ASN A 101 23.49 7.20 4.18
CA ASN A 101 24.95 7.14 4.35
C ASN A 101 25.26 6.20 5.51
#